data_AF-A0A924MJJ2-F1
#
_entry.id   AF-A0A924MJJ2-F1
#
_cell.length_a   1.000
_cell.length_b   1.000
_cell.length_c   1.000
_cell.angle_alpha   90.00
_cell.angle_beta   90.00
_cell.angle_gamma   90.00
#
_symmetry.space_group_name_H-M   'P 1'
#
loop_
_entity.id
_entity.type
_entity.pdbx_description
1 polymer ?
#
loop_
_entity_poly.entity_id
_entity_poly.type
_entity_poly.pdbx_seq_one_letter_code
_entity_poly.pdbx_strand_id
1 'polypeptide(L)'
;LRVVMRNLYPASQAALAEPSAQMRLDTLPQIDRTADPVFLRSYAGSMIPTGCTAASVARLQKAIDTLTTLSPGTRRELLSKHEADTRCLAVRNAFDAWMASSSQGK
;
A
#
# COMPACT_ATOMS: atom_id res chain seq x y z
N LEU A 1 17.93 -4.65 -7.82
CA LEU A 1 16.46 -4.91 -7.76
C LEU A 1 15.71 -4.04 -6.75
N ARG A 2 16.04 -4.02 -5.44
CA ARG A 2 15.35 -3.18 -4.43
C ARG A 2 15.33 -1.67 -4.76
N VAL A 3 16.44 -1.14 -5.30
CA VAL A 3 16.54 0.26 -5.75
C VAL A 3 15.71 0.53 -7.01
N VAL A 4 15.62 -0.44 -7.93
CA VAL A 4 14.83 -0.32 -9.16
C VAL A 4 13.33 -0.32 -8.84
N MET A 5 12.87 -1.21 -7.96
CA MET A 5 11.46 -1.27 -7.54
C MET A 5 11.02 -0.02 -6.78
N ARG A 6 11.90 0.53 -5.93
CA ARG A 6 11.63 1.77 -5.18
C ARG A 6 11.59 3.01 -6.07
N ASN A 7 12.23 2.97 -7.24
CA ASN A 7 12.23 4.07 -8.22
C ASN A 7 11.26 3.85 -9.39
N LEU A 8 10.50 2.74 -9.39
CA LEU A 8 9.51 2.48 -10.45
C LEU A 8 8.34 3.47 -10.40
N TYR A 9 8.07 4.06 -9.22
CA TYR A 9 7.04 5.08 -9.00
C TYR A 9 7.60 6.25 -8.17
N PRO A 10 8.32 7.21 -8.76
CA PRO A 10 8.70 8.45 -8.07
C PRO A 10 7.44 9.22 -7.66
N ALA A 11 7.52 10.05 -6.61
CA ALA A 11 6.38 10.78 -6.05
C ALA A 11 5.59 11.63 -7.08
N SER A 12 6.23 12.03 -8.18
CA SER A 12 5.61 12.72 -9.32
C SER A 12 4.69 11.85 -10.19
N GLN A 13 4.72 10.52 -10.03
CA GLN A 13 3.85 9.55 -10.72
C GLN A 13 2.76 8.97 -9.80
N ALA A 14 2.42 9.64 -8.70
CA ALA A 14 1.27 9.25 -7.86
C ALA A 14 -0.02 9.06 -8.70
N ALA A 15 -0.16 9.83 -9.77
CA ALA A 15 -1.25 9.71 -10.74
C ALA A 15 -1.31 8.35 -11.48
N LEU A 16 -0.18 7.66 -11.66
CA LEU A 16 -0.09 6.33 -12.27
C LEU A 16 -0.03 5.20 -11.22
N ALA A 17 0.38 5.54 -10.00
CA ALA A 17 0.44 4.60 -8.89
C ALA A 17 -0.96 4.08 -8.51
N GLU A 18 -1.97 4.94 -8.40
CA GLU A 18 -3.31 4.51 -7.99
C GLU A 18 -4.04 3.66 -9.06
N PRO A 19 -4.07 4.03 -10.35
CA PRO A 19 -4.73 3.23 -11.38
C PRO A 19 -4.14 1.82 -11.54
N SER A 20 -2.82 1.67 -11.38
CA SER A 20 -2.13 0.37 -11.48
C SER A 20 -2.18 -0.44 -10.17
N ALA A 21 -2.74 0.11 -9.11
CA ALA A 21 -2.62 -0.45 -7.78
C ALA A 21 -3.42 -1.76 -7.62
N GLN A 22 -4.60 -1.85 -8.22
CA GLN A 22 -5.38 -3.10 -8.21
C GLN A 22 -4.66 -4.20 -8.99
N MET A 23 -4.16 -3.89 -10.19
CA MET A 23 -3.42 -4.86 -11.01
C MET A 23 -2.23 -5.46 -10.27
N ARG A 24 -1.49 -4.66 -9.48
CA ARG A 24 -0.39 -5.17 -8.64
C ARG A 24 -0.87 -6.16 -7.59
N LEU A 25 -1.99 -5.88 -6.91
CA LEU A 25 -2.57 -6.81 -5.94
C LEU A 25 -3.07 -8.10 -6.60
N ASP A 26 -3.64 -8.01 -7.80
CA ASP A 26 -4.15 -9.18 -8.53
C ASP A 26 -3.01 -10.15 -8.92
N THR A 27 -1.80 -9.63 -9.17
CA THR A 27 -0.62 -10.47 -9.43
C THR A 27 0.00 -11.10 -8.18
N LEU A 28 -0.35 -10.60 -6.99
CA LEU A 28 0.29 -11.00 -5.73
C LEU A 28 0.21 -12.52 -5.45
N PRO A 29 -0.93 -13.22 -5.65
CA PRO A 29 -1.01 -14.66 -5.41
C PRO A 29 -0.14 -15.48 -6.38
N GLN A 30 -0.01 -15.04 -7.63
CA GLN A 30 0.79 -15.76 -8.62
C GLN A 30 2.28 -15.69 -8.28
N ILE A 31 2.74 -14.51 -7.87
CA ILE A 31 4.14 -14.30 -7.48
C ILE A 31 4.43 -14.97 -6.14
N ASP A 32 3.51 -14.91 -5.19
CA ASP A 32 3.64 -15.57 -3.89
C ASP A 32 3.81 -17.09 -3.99
N ARG A 33 3.17 -17.74 -4.98
CA ARG A 33 3.33 -19.20 -5.21
C ARG A 33 4.66 -19.59 -5.86
N THR A 34 5.25 -18.70 -6.64
CA THR A 34 6.37 -19.04 -7.54
C THR A 34 7.70 -18.51 -7.06
N ALA A 35 7.69 -17.43 -6.28
CA ALA A 35 8.89 -16.73 -5.89
C ALA A 35 9.48 -17.23 -4.57
N ASP A 36 10.80 -17.17 -4.47
CA ASP A 36 11.52 -17.52 -3.26
C ASP A 36 11.11 -16.63 -2.05
N PRO A 37 11.01 -17.18 -0.82
CA PRO A 37 10.63 -16.40 0.36
C PRO A 37 11.51 -15.18 0.65
N VAL A 38 12.81 -15.22 0.31
CA VAL A 38 13.72 -14.07 0.45
C VAL A 38 13.39 -12.98 -0.56
N PHE A 39 13.06 -13.38 -1.80
CA PHE A 39 12.57 -12.46 -2.82
C PHE A 39 11.25 -11.81 -2.38
N LEU A 40 10.28 -12.60 -1.92
CA LEU A 40 8.98 -12.10 -1.48
C LEU A 40 9.08 -11.09 -0.34
N ARG A 41 10.02 -11.28 0.60
CA ARG A 41 10.23 -10.36 1.71
C ARG A 41 10.61 -8.94 1.25
N SER A 42 11.35 -8.83 0.15
CA SER A 42 11.68 -7.52 -0.43
C SER A 42 10.64 -7.05 -1.45
N TYR A 43 10.02 -7.99 -2.17
CA TYR A 43 9.07 -7.72 -3.24
C TYR A 43 7.72 -7.25 -2.72
N ALA A 44 7.13 -7.98 -1.76
CA ALA A 44 5.83 -7.66 -1.16
C ALA A 44 5.84 -6.25 -0.55
N GLY A 45 6.92 -5.86 0.13
CA GLY A 45 7.04 -4.53 0.73
C GLY A 45 7.09 -3.37 -0.26
N SER A 46 7.37 -3.64 -1.54
CA SER A 46 7.42 -2.64 -2.63
C SER A 46 6.22 -2.70 -3.58
N MET A 47 5.53 -3.83 -3.65
CA MET A 47 4.45 -4.06 -4.62
C MET A 47 3.06 -3.97 -4.00
N ILE A 48 2.93 -4.08 -2.68
CA ILE A 48 1.68 -3.78 -1.99
C ILE A 48 1.51 -2.25 -1.96
N PRO A 49 0.55 -1.72 -2.73
CA PRO A 49 0.45 -0.30 -2.98
C PRO A 49 -0.27 0.41 -1.84
N THR A 50 0.42 1.36 -1.21
CA THR A 50 -0.10 2.27 -0.19
C THR A 50 -0.20 3.67 -0.76
N GLY A 51 -1.30 4.39 -0.48
CA GLY A 51 -1.57 5.72 -1.02
C GLY A 51 -1.93 6.78 0.02
N CYS A 52 -2.06 6.39 1.30
CA CYS A 52 -2.54 7.23 2.40
C CYS A 52 -3.96 7.79 2.14
N THR A 53 -4.76 7.14 1.29
CA THR A 53 -6.12 7.54 0.91
C THR A 53 -7.14 6.53 1.41
N ALA A 54 -8.40 6.95 1.56
CA ALA A 54 -9.50 6.03 1.87
C ALA A 54 -9.64 4.90 0.84
N ALA A 55 -9.42 5.20 -0.45
CA ALA A 55 -9.46 4.22 -1.53
C ALA A 55 -8.37 3.14 -1.37
N SER A 56 -7.14 3.55 -1.02
CA SER A 56 -6.03 2.63 -0.79
C SER A 56 -6.29 1.71 0.41
N VAL A 57 -6.77 2.25 1.53
CA VAL A 57 -7.15 1.47 2.73
C VAL A 57 -8.22 0.43 2.38
N ALA A 58 -9.31 0.86 1.74
CA ALA A 58 -10.41 -0.03 1.35
C ALA A 58 -9.94 -1.14 0.40
N ARG A 59 -9.04 -0.82 -0.53
CA ARG A 59 -8.48 -1.79 -1.48
C ARG A 59 -7.58 -2.82 -0.80
N LEU A 60 -6.76 -2.39 0.16
CA LEU A 60 -5.95 -3.30 0.97
C LEU A 60 -6.82 -4.19 1.87
N GLN A 61 -7.87 -3.65 2.47
CA GLN A 61 -8.84 -4.44 3.24
C GLN A 61 -9.51 -5.51 2.36
N LYS A 62 -9.99 -5.14 1.17
CA LYS A 62 -10.54 -6.11 0.20
C LYS A 62 -9.54 -7.21 -0.15
N ALA A 63 -8.26 -6.87 -0.33
CA ALA A 63 -7.23 -7.87 -0.59
C ALA A 63 -6.99 -8.80 0.61
N ILE A 64 -7.04 -8.29 1.84
CA ILE A 64 -6.96 -9.11 3.07
C ILE A 64 -8.09 -10.14 3.12
N ASP A 65 -9.30 -9.71 2.76
CA ASP A 65 -10.50 -10.55 2.83
C ASP A 65 -10.55 -11.60 1.70
N THR A 66 -9.98 -11.28 0.53
CA THR A 66 -10.07 -12.13 -0.67
C THR A 66 -8.85 -13.02 -0.89
N LEU A 67 -7.64 -12.57 -0.54
CA LEU A 67 -6.39 -13.28 -0.80
C LEU A 67 -6.01 -14.18 0.39
N THR A 68 -6.88 -15.13 0.71
CA THR A 68 -6.74 -15.99 1.91
C THR A 68 -5.69 -17.09 1.78
N THR A 69 -5.21 -17.36 0.57
CA THR A 69 -4.24 -18.45 0.27
C THR A 69 -2.79 -17.97 0.16
N LEU A 70 -2.52 -16.72 0.53
CA LEU A 70 -1.15 -16.17 0.54
C LEU A 70 -0.28 -16.87 1.59
N SER A 71 1.02 -16.96 1.29
CA SER A 71 2.02 -17.41 2.23
C SER A 71 1.99 -16.56 3.51
N PRO A 72 2.38 -17.13 4.67
CA PRO A 72 2.37 -16.38 5.93
C PRO A 72 3.21 -15.10 5.90
N GLY A 73 4.29 -15.08 5.12
CA GLY A 73 5.14 -13.90 4.96
C GLY A 73 4.42 -12.77 4.23
N THR A 74 3.84 -13.08 3.08
CA THR A 74 3.12 -12.09 2.25
C THR A 74 1.85 -11.61 2.93
N ARG A 75 1.12 -12.51 3.62
CA ARG A 75 -0.07 -12.13 4.40
C ARG A 75 0.27 -11.15 5.52
N ARG A 76 1.37 -11.38 6.25
CA ARG A 76 1.82 -10.44 7.29
C ARG A 76 2.19 -9.07 6.72
N GLU A 77 2.88 -9.05 5.58
CA GLU A 77 3.23 -7.78 4.92
C GLU A 77 1.97 -7.02 4.48
N LEU A 78 0.97 -7.72 3.92
CA LEU A 78 -0.31 -7.12 3.52
C LEU A 78 -1.04 -6.47 4.71
N LEU A 79 -1.11 -7.17 5.84
CA LEU A 79 -1.68 -6.64 7.08
C LEU A 79 -0.90 -5.42 7.59
N SER A 80 0.44 -5.50 7.59
CA SER A 80 1.31 -4.40 8.03
C SER A 80 1.14 -3.15 7.15
N LYS A 81 1.02 -3.34 5.83
CA LYS A 81 0.78 -2.23 4.89
C LYS A 81 -0.60 -1.61 5.08
N HIS A 82 -1.64 -2.42 5.28
CA HIS A 82 -2.98 -1.90 5.59
C HIS A 82 -2.99 -1.06 6.89
N GLU A 83 -2.33 -1.55 7.95
CA GLU A 83 -2.23 -0.80 9.21
C GLU A 83 -1.47 0.51 9.02
N ALA A 84 -0.32 0.48 8.33
CA ALA A 84 0.48 1.67 8.06
C ALA A 84 -0.30 2.69 7.22
N ASP A 85 -1.07 2.25 6.23
CA ASP A 85 -1.88 3.10 5.37
C ASP A 85 -3.05 3.74 6.13
N THR A 86 -3.69 2.96 7.02
CA THR A 86 -4.74 3.44 7.93
C THR A 86 -4.20 4.52 8.87
N ARG A 87 -3.02 4.27 9.47
CA ARG A 87 -2.36 5.25 10.35
C ARG A 87 -2.00 6.53 9.59
N CYS A 88 -1.48 6.40 8.37
CA CYS A 88 -1.15 7.55 7.55
C CYS A 88 -2.39 8.42 7.28
N LEU A 89 -3.49 7.80 6.86
CA LEU A 89 -4.74 8.51 6.58
C LEU A 89 -5.26 9.24 7.82
N ALA A 90 -5.20 8.61 9.00
CA ALA A 90 -5.61 9.24 10.25
C ALA A 90 -4.79 10.49 10.57
N VAL A 91 -3.46 10.43 10.44
CA VAL A 91 -2.57 11.58 10.66
C VAL A 91 -2.84 12.68 9.63
N ARG A 92 -3.04 12.34 8.35
CA ARG A 92 -3.35 13.32 7.32
C ARG A 92 -4.66 14.05 7.60
N ASN A 93 -5.72 13.31 7.93
CA ASN A 93 -7.01 13.92 8.28
C ASN A 93 -6.90 14.84 9.50
N ALA A 94 -6.11 14.46 10.51
CA ALA A 94 -5.86 15.31 11.68
C ALA A 94 -5.10 16.59 11.31
N PHE A 95 -4.09 16.49 10.43
CA PHE A 95 -3.35 17.64 9.92
C PHE A 95 -4.24 18.59 9.10
N ASP A 96 -5.06 18.04 8.20
CA ASP A 96 -5.97 18.83 7.35
C ASP A 96 -7.03 19.55 8.20
N ALA A 97 -7.56 18.89 9.23
CA ALA A 97 -8.48 19.50 10.18
C ALA A 97 -7.82 20.64 11.00
N TRP A 98 -6.57 20.45 11.41
CA TRP A 98 -5.79 21.50 12.10
C TRP A 98 -5.49 22.69 11.19
N MET A 99 -5.16 22.44 9.92
CA MET A 99 -4.96 23.50 8.92
C MET A 99 -6.26 24.30 8.69
N ALA A 100 -7.39 23.61 8.58
CA ALA A 100 -8.70 24.24 8.40
C ALA A 100 -9.07 25.14 9.58
N SER A 101 -8.89 24.68 10.83
CA SER A 101 -9.18 25.49 12.03
C SER A 101 -8.24 26.68 12.19
N SER A 102 -6.98 26.55 11.79
CA SER A 102 -5.97 27.62 11.84
C SER A 102 -6.23 28.74 10.83
N SER A 103 -6.90 28.43 9.71
CA SER A 103 -7.22 29.41 8.65
C SER A 103 -8.42 30.31 8.99
N GLN A 104 -9.31 29.88 9.90
CA GLN A 104 -10.51 30.61 10.30
C GLN A 104 -10.27 31.65 11.42
N GLY A 105 -9.05 31.71 11.96
CA GLY A 105 -8.64 32.63 13.03
C GLY A 105 -7.88 33.88 12.55
N LYS A 106 -7.89 34.18 11.24
CA LYS A 106 -7.37 35.44 10.67
C LYS A 106 -8.48 36.27 10.04
#